data_AF-A0A959MW58-F1
#
_entry.id   AF-A0A959MW58-F1
#
_cell.length_a   1.000
_cell.length_b   1.000
_cell.length_c   1.000
_cell.angle_alpha   90.00
_cell.angle_beta   90.00
_cell.angle_gamma   90.00
#
_symmetry.space_group_name_H-M   'P 1'
#
loop_
_entity.id
_entity.type
_entity.pdbx_description
1 polymer ?
#
loop_
_entity_poly.entity_id
_entity_poly.type
_entity_poly.pdbx_seq_one_letter_code
_entity_poly.pdbx_strand_id
1 'polypeptide(L)'
;MRNILILLLLISTTELLYSQTNSISLKDGSGVLINQYSSIQEAYNAIPSTITHPYTIEINSSYNGSSEVFPITFNARIGTSGTNKIVMRPAPGNSGELISANSPGNPLLILDNIDYMTIDGRPGGTGPDTANLTIENTATDSINAGVIVLRSGAANNNIQYIKSIAHSDTAVYNICVGGIPSTTNNNSNVITGCNVIGGETGIYLRGFDGVPSSNNSISKCKVYDFAINGIKQFSSLSNTTIEKNEIFHTGPVSHSIAIVGINISYQPSGTNYYRKNKIYDLQSSSTAVGLTVKGILLTGNVGFLTDLQISNNFISLAKDNNDVITTIGIELNGSEIANLYVYYNSVFIGGTQSTILGVNAACIKNNTTNNIDLDVRNNLFYMGRQGFAIMAAGWYPTLSSFSSVNRNDYHNTSAGGSNSIWQTTQYTNLAMYRAAAIPNEQLSYFDEIFFVSNTNLHLTGSSIGNNNIRGSAISGITDDIDGDIRSGSSPYF
;
A
#
# COMPACT_ATOMS: atom_id res chain seq x y z
N MET A 1 -63.31 -11.69 -44.06
CA MET A 1 -62.10 -11.56 -44.91
C MET A 1 -61.13 -10.60 -44.23
N ARG A 2 -59.83 -10.92 -44.30
CA ARG A 2 -58.64 -10.18 -43.82
C ARG A 2 -58.21 -10.35 -42.36
N ASN A 3 -57.42 -11.41 -42.17
CA ASN A 3 -56.30 -11.45 -41.24
C ASN A 3 -55.19 -10.50 -41.75
N ILE A 4 -54.74 -9.56 -40.91
CA ILE A 4 -53.48 -8.84 -41.09
C ILE A 4 -52.55 -9.34 -39.99
N LEU A 5 -51.59 -10.17 -40.39
CA LEU A 5 -50.47 -10.62 -39.57
C LEU A 5 -49.37 -9.55 -39.69
N ILE A 6 -49.11 -8.81 -38.61
CA ILE A 6 -47.98 -7.88 -38.52
C ILE A 6 -46.75 -8.71 -38.17
N LEU A 7 -45.84 -8.87 -39.14
CA LEU A 7 -44.52 -9.46 -38.94
C LEU A 7 -43.58 -8.37 -38.40
N LEU A 8 -43.32 -8.39 -37.10
CA LEU A 8 -42.30 -7.53 -36.48
C LEU A 8 -40.92 -8.16 -36.76
N LEU A 9 -40.17 -7.56 -37.67
CA LEU A 9 -38.78 -7.93 -37.95
C LEU A 9 -37.90 -7.33 -36.84
N LEU A 10 -37.56 -8.11 -35.81
CA LEU A 10 -36.48 -7.78 -34.90
C LEU A 10 -35.15 -7.87 -35.65
N ILE A 11 -34.62 -6.73 -36.09
CA ILE A 11 -33.20 -6.62 -36.44
C ILE A 11 -32.46 -6.52 -35.12
N SER A 12 -32.06 -7.67 -34.56
CA SER A 12 -30.99 -7.67 -33.56
C SER A 12 -29.72 -7.26 -34.31
N THR A 13 -29.23 -6.05 -34.08
CA THR A 13 -27.85 -5.71 -34.38
C THR A 13 -26.99 -6.54 -33.44
N THR A 14 -26.72 -7.79 -33.83
CA THR A 14 -25.53 -8.48 -33.35
C THR A 14 -24.39 -7.54 -33.73
N GLU A 15 -23.81 -6.87 -32.73
CA GLU A 15 -22.50 -6.27 -32.89
C GLU A 15 -21.65 -7.35 -33.54
N LEU A 16 -21.23 -7.10 -34.78
CA LEU A 16 -20.27 -7.95 -35.46
C LEU A 16 -19.04 -7.91 -34.55
N LEU A 17 -18.83 -9.01 -33.81
CA LEU A 17 -17.60 -9.28 -33.08
C LEU A 17 -16.48 -9.31 -34.12
N TYR A 18 -15.93 -8.14 -34.43
CA TYR A 18 -14.70 -8.06 -35.19
C TYR A 18 -13.64 -8.72 -34.31
N SER A 19 -13.18 -9.90 -34.72
CA SER A 19 -11.95 -10.51 -34.23
C SER A 19 -10.88 -9.42 -34.17
N GLN A 20 -10.23 -9.22 -33.02
CA GLN A 20 -9.15 -8.25 -32.82
C GLN A 20 -7.87 -8.67 -33.55
N THR A 21 -7.96 -8.79 -34.88
CA THR A 21 -6.86 -9.27 -35.72
C THR A 21 -5.73 -8.24 -35.72
N ASN A 22 -4.50 -8.70 -35.49
CA ASN A 22 -3.29 -7.87 -35.52
C ASN A 22 -3.32 -6.65 -34.57
N SER A 23 -4.06 -6.76 -33.47
CA SER A 23 -4.17 -5.71 -32.44
C SER A 23 -2.95 -5.62 -31.52
N ILE A 24 -2.03 -6.58 -31.59
CA ILE A 24 -0.77 -6.58 -30.85
C ILE A 24 0.39 -6.57 -31.83
N SER A 25 1.41 -5.75 -31.56
CA SER A 25 2.66 -5.71 -32.33
C SER A 25 3.83 -6.18 -31.51
N LEU A 26 4.56 -7.18 -32.01
CA LEU A 26 5.81 -7.62 -31.41
C LEU A 26 6.97 -6.90 -32.11
N LYS A 27 7.82 -6.23 -31.32
CA LYS A 27 8.98 -5.48 -31.80
C LYS A 27 10.26 -5.98 -31.15
N ASP A 28 11.38 -5.80 -31.86
CA ASP A 28 12.71 -6.05 -31.30
C ASP A 28 13.21 -4.90 -30.41
N GLY A 29 14.44 -5.03 -29.92
CA GLY A 29 15.08 -4.06 -29.04
C GLY A 29 15.34 -2.69 -29.67
N SER A 30 15.31 -2.59 -31.00
CA SER A 30 15.44 -1.34 -31.75
C SER A 30 14.09 -0.71 -32.08
N GLY A 31 12.99 -1.37 -31.72
CA GLY A 31 11.62 -0.94 -32.02
C GLY A 31 11.15 -1.35 -33.43
N VAL A 32 11.90 -2.18 -34.15
CA VAL A 32 11.49 -2.69 -35.46
C VAL A 32 10.42 -3.75 -35.28
N LEU A 33 9.34 -3.66 -36.06
CA LEU A 33 8.25 -4.63 -36.07
C LEU A 33 8.76 -5.99 -36.54
N ILE A 34 8.58 -7.01 -35.71
CA ILE A 34 8.84 -8.41 -36.05
C ILE A 34 7.58 -9.00 -36.69
N ASN A 35 6.43 -8.91 -36.01
CA ASN A 35 5.15 -9.42 -36.49
C ASN A 35 3.97 -8.82 -35.70
N GLN A 36 2.75 -9.10 -36.14
CA GLN A 36 1.51 -8.76 -35.45
C GLN A 36 0.73 -10.00 -35.05
N TYR A 37 -0.04 -9.89 -33.97
CA TYR A 37 -0.80 -10.98 -33.34
C TYR A 37 -2.17 -10.49 -32.90
N SER A 38 -3.09 -11.42 -32.65
CA SER A 38 -4.45 -11.08 -32.21
C SER A 38 -4.59 -11.08 -30.69
N SER A 39 -3.59 -11.51 -29.94
CA SER A 39 -3.58 -11.48 -28.48
C SER A 39 -2.18 -11.26 -27.92
N ILE A 40 -2.13 -10.78 -26.67
CA ILE A 40 -0.87 -10.58 -25.93
C ILE A 40 -0.20 -11.92 -25.70
N GLN A 41 -0.96 -12.96 -25.37
CA GLN A 41 -0.42 -14.31 -25.15
C GLN A 41 0.24 -14.85 -26.43
N GLU A 42 -0.36 -14.66 -27.60
CA GLU A 42 0.23 -15.08 -28.88
C GLU A 42 1.55 -14.36 -29.17
N ALA A 43 1.58 -13.02 -28.99
CA ALA A 43 2.79 -12.23 -29.18
C ALA A 43 3.90 -12.66 -28.22
N TYR A 44 3.55 -12.93 -26.96
CA TYR A 44 4.49 -13.43 -25.97
C TYR A 44 5.04 -14.81 -26.34
N ASN A 45 4.18 -15.72 -26.79
CA ASN A 45 4.57 -17.07 -27.19
C ASN A 45 5.53 -17.07 -28.39
N ALA A 46 5.45 -16.06 -29.26
CA ALA A 46 6.35 -15.90 -30.40
C ALA A 46 7.76 -15.42 -30.04
N ILE A 47 7.98 -14.88 -28.83
CA ILE A 47 9.33 -14.58 -28.35
C ILE A 47 10.10 -15.90 -28.20
N PRO A 48 11.35 -16.02 -28.69
CA PRO A 48 12.16 -17.22 -28.52
C PRO A 48 12.33 -17.64 -27.06
N SER A 49 12.47 -18.94 -26.79
CA SER A 49 12.73 -19.45 -25.43
C SER A 49 14.04 -18.93 -24.83
N THR A 50 15.04 -18.69 -25.69
CA THR A 50 16.30 -18.02 -25.36
C THR A 50 16.36 -16.68 -26.06
N ILE A 51 16.42 -15.59 -25.30
CA ILE A 51 16.50 -14.23 -25.84
C ILE A 51 17.94 -13.71 -25.80
N THR A 52 18.35 -13.02 -26.86
CA THR A 52 19.68 -12.40 -27.00
C THR A 52 19.63 -10.87 -27.13
N HIS A 53 18.42 -10.33 -27.21
CA HIS A 53 18.11 -8.91 -27.30
C HIS A 53 16.75 -8.64 -26.62
N PRO A 54 16.40 -7.37 -26.31
CA PRO A 54 15.10 -7.06 -25.73
C PRO A 54 13.95 -7.22 -26.74
N TYR A 55 12.73 -7.31 -26.21
CA TYR A 55 11.48 -7.39 -26.98
C TYR A 55 10.43 -6.44 -26.40
N THR A 56 9.59 -5.89 -27.26
CA THR A 56 8.42 -5.09 -26.85
C THR A 56 7.15 -5.70 -27.43
N ILE A 57 6.17 -5.98 -26.56
CA ILE A 57 4.79 -6.30 -26.90
C ILE A 57 4.00 -5.00 -26.79
N GLU A 58 3.55 -4.50 -27.94
CA GLU A 58 2.89 -3.21 -28.04
C GLU A 58 1.39 -3.40 -28.32
N ILE A 59 0.54 -2.84 -27.45
CA ILE A 59 -0.92 -2.90 -27.53
C ILE A 59 -1.40 -1.77 -28.44
N ASN A 60 -2.00 -2.12 -29.58
CA ASN A 60 -2.50 -1.15 -30.55
C ASN A 60 -3.92 -0.70 -30.21
N SER A 61 -4.39 0.37 -30.85
CA SER A 61 -5.69 0.98 -30.57
C SER A 61 -6.89 0.11 -30.96
N SER A 62 -6.65 -0.94 -31.76
CA SER A 62 -7.66 -1.93 -32.14
C SER A 62 -7.80 -3.07 -31.11
N TYR A 63 -7.02 -3.06 -30.04
CA TYR A 63 -7.11 -4.04 -28.98
C TYR A 63 -8.41 -3.89 -28.18
N ASN A 64 -9.13 -5.00 -27.99
CA ASN A 64 -10.37 -5.04 -27.20
C ASN A 64 -10.42 -6.23 -26.23
N GLY A 65 -9.34 -7.03 -26.14
CA GLY A 65 -9.23 -8.20 -25.28
C GLY A 65 -10.04 -9.42 -25.72
N SER A 66 -10.83 -9.35 -26.78
CA SER A 66 -11.78 -10.42 -27.14
C SER A 66 -11.14 -11.74 -27.57
N SER A 67 -9.86 -11.72 -27.99
CA SER A 67 -9.10 -12.92 -28.36
C SER A 67 -8.11 -13.36 -27.28
N GLU A 68 -8.16 -12.75 -26.09
CA GLU A 68 -7.34 -13.21 -24.97
C GLU A 68 -7.92 -14.48 -24.34
N VAL A 69 -7.02 -15.29 -23.79
CA VAL A 69 -7.37 -16.38 -22.88
C VAL A 69 -6.77 -16.02 -21.53
N PHE A 70 -7.63 -15.89 -20.51
CA PHE A 70 -7.21 -15.53 -19.16
C PHE A 70 -7.02 -16.78 -18.29
N PRO A 71 -5.97 -16.85 -17.44
CA PRO A 71 -4.93 -15.83 -17.27
C PRO A 71 -3.96 -15.75 -18.45
N ILE A 72 -3.56 -14.53 -18.84
CA ILE A 72 -2.39 -14.31 -19.70
C ILE A 72 -1.15 -14.58 -18.85
N THR A 73 -0.34 -15.55 -19.27
CA THR A 73 0.80 -16.04 -18.50
C THR A 73 2.12 -15.78 -19.19
N PHE A 74 3.01 -15.11 -18.46
CA PHE A 74 4.38 -14.82 -18.85
C PHE A 74 5.33 -15.75 -18.09
N ASN A 75 5.77 -16.81 -18.76
CA ASN A 75 6.68 -17.82 -18.19
C ASN A 75 8.16 -17.41 -18.32
N ALA A 76 9.07 -18.06 -17.61
CA ALA A 76 10.52 -17.84 -17.75
C ALA A 76 11.04 -17.83 -19.21
N ARG A 77 12.00 -16.96 -19.49
CA ARG A 77 12.80 -16.95 -20.75
C ARG A 77 14.28 -16.95 -20.40
N ILE A 78 15.06 -17.80 -21.05
CA ILE A 78 16.50 -17.86 -20.84
C ILE A 78 17.14 -16.62 -21.45
N GLY A 79 18.08 -16.00 -20.74
CA GLY A 79 18.82 -14.84 -21.24
C GLY A 79 18.17 -13.48 -20.93
N THR A 80 17.06 -13.45 -20.19
CA THR A 80 16.53 -12.22 -19.59
C THR A 80 17.56 -11.58 -18.66
N SER A 81 17.69 -10.27 -18.75
CA SER A 81 18.66 -9.50 -17.97
C SER A 81 18.29 -8.01 -17.95
N GLY A 82 19.07 -7.21 -17.24
CA GLY A 82 18.95 -5.75 -17.27
C GLY A 82 19.07 -5.15 -18.68
N THR A 83 19.66 -5.88 -19.64
CA THR A 83 19.77 -5.47 -21.05
C THR A 83 18.67 -6.12 -21.91
N ASN A 84 18.42 -7.42 -21.73
CA ASN A 84 17.44 -8.18 -22.50
C ASN A 84 16.12 -8.25 -21.75
N LYS A 85 15.39 -7.14 -21.75
CA LYS A 85 14.07 -7.04 -21.10
C LYS A 85 12.95 -7.41 -22.06
N ILE A 86 11.82 -7.83 -21.50
CA ILE A 86 10.54 -7.93 -22.22
C ILE A 86 9.62 -6.83 -21.68
N VAL A 87 9.10 -5.98 -22.56
CA VAL A 87 8.23 -4.86 -22.18
C VAL A 87 6.85 -5.05 -22.79
N MET A 88 5.79 -4.96 -21.99
CA MET A 88 4.40 -4.86 -22.45
C MET A 88 3.90 -3.43 -22.18
N ARG A 89 3.36 -2.76 -23.21
CA ARG A 89 2.88 -1.37 -23.11
C ARG A 89 1.90 -0.98 -24.22
N PRO A 90 1.11 0.09 -24.06
CA PRO A 90 0.39 0.70 -25.17
C PRO A 90 1.33 1.29 -26.24
N ALA A 91 0.87 1.34 -27.50
CA ALA A 91 1.60 1.98 -28.58
C ALA A 91 1.81 3.49 -28.35
N PRO A 92 2.85 4.13 -28.92
CA PRO A 92 2.97 5.58 -28.87
C PRO A 92 1.72 6.26 -29.44
N GLY A 93 1.19 7.26 -28.72
CA GLY A 93 0.01 8.03 -29.14
C GLY A 93 -1.34 7.39 -28.81
N ASN A 94 -1.34 6.17 -28.28
CA ASN A 94 -2.54 5.50 -27.84
C ASN A 94 -3.04 5.98 -26.47
N SER A 95 -4.33 5.78 -26.19
CA SER A 95 -4.90 6.05 -24.86
C SER A 95 -6.14 5.23 -24.57
N GLY A 96 -6.28 4.80 -23.32
CA GLY A 96 -7.47 4.10 -22.84
C GLY A 96 -7.49 2.61 -23.17
N GLU A 97 -6.35 1.99 -23.47
CA GLU A 97 -6.26 0.54 -23.62
C GLU A 97 -6.79 -0.17 -22.38
N LEU A 98 -7.61 -1.21 -22.61
CA LEU A 98 -8.30 -1.96 -21.57
C LEU A 98 -8.05 -3.45 -21.74
N ILE A 99 -7.43 -4.07 -20.74
CA ILE A 99 -7.39 -5.53 -20.57
C ILE A 99 -8.44 -5.86 -19.50
N SER A 100 -9.59 -6.39 -19.91
CA SER A 100 -10.68 -6.68 -18.97
C SER A 100 -11.32 -8.03 -19.25
N ALA A 101 -11.64 -8.75 -18.18
CA ALA A 101 -12.44 -9.97 -18.24
C ALA A 101 -13.12 -10.24 -16.89
N ASN A 102 -14.13 -11.11 -16.92
CA ASN A 102 -14.66 -11.75 -15.74
C ASN A 102 -13.89 -13.07 -15.53
N SER A 103 -12.91 -13.07 -14.63
CA SER A 103 -12.04 -14.21 -14.38
C SER A 103 -12.16 -14.66 -12.92
N PRO A 104 -13.23 -15.40 -12.56
CA PRO A 104 -13.37 -15.93 -11.21
C PRO A 104 -12.29 -16.97 -10.94
N GLY A 105 -11.76 -16.99 -9.73
CA GLY A 105 -10.74 -17.95 -9.29
C GLY A 105 -9.33 -17.67 -9.78
N ASN A 106 -9.13 -16.71 -10.68
CA ASN A 106 -7.84 -16.48 -11.35
C ASN A 106 -7.54 -15.00 -11.55
N PRO A 107 -6.27 -14.56 -11.41
CA PRO A 107 -5.86 -13.24 -11.85
C PRO A 107 -5.93 -13.11 -13.38
N LEU A 108 -5.87 -11.89 -13.90
CA LEU A 108 -5.80 -11.68 -15.36
C LEU A 108 -4.40 -11.91 -15.90
N LEU A 109 -3.37 -11.43 -15.20
CA LEU A 109 -1.98 -11.54 -15.60
C LEU A 109 -1.17 -12.33 -14.57
N ILE A 110 -0.37 -13.28 -15.04
CA ILE A 110 0.56 -14.06 -14.22
C ILE A 110 1.97 -13.93 -14.77
N LEU A 111 2.88 -13.40 -13.96
CA LEU A 111 4.32 -13.45 -14.16
C LEU A 111 4.84 -14.66 -13.39
N ASP A 112 5.03 -15.77 -14.11
CA ASP A 112 5.34 -17.09 -13.53
C ASP A 112 6.81 -17.42 -13.78
N ASN A 113 7.65 -17.20 -12.75
CA ASN A 113 9.09 -17.39 -12.84
C ASN A 113 9.78 -16.58 -13.97
N ILE A 114 9.16 -15.49 -14.41
CA ILE A 114 9.77 -14.58 -15.39
C ILE A 114 10.58 -13.51 -14.68
N ASP A 115 11.73 -13.18 -15.27
CA ASP A 115 12.59 -12.11 -14.82
C ASP A 115 12.70 -11.00 -15.85
N TYR A 116 12.94 -9.76 -15.37
CA TYR A 116 13.18 -8.59 -16.21
C TYR A 116 12.02 -8.26 -17.19
N MET A 117 10.78 -8.57 -16.79
CA MET A 117 9.60 -8.10 -17.48
C MET A 117 9.18 -6.72 -16.97
N THR A 118 8.74 -5.85 -17.88
CA THR A 118 8.10 -4.58 -17.52
C THR A 118 6.70 -4.53 -18.11
N ILE A 119 5.71 -4.28 -17.26
CA ILE A 119 4.36 -3.86 -17.66
C ILE A 119 4.29 -2.36 -17.42
N ASP A 120 4.27 -1.58 -18.51
CA ASP A 120 4.24 -0.12 -18.46
C ASP A 120 2.94 0.39 -19.08
N GLY A 121 2.12 1.06 -18.29
CA GLY A 121 0.86 1.59 -18.81
C GLY A 121 0.97 2.91 -19.56
N ARG A 122 2.17 3.49 -19.75
CA ARG A 122 2.35 4.72 -20.53
C ARG A 122 2.44 4.42 -22.03
N PRO A 123 1.79 5.22 -22.91
CA PRO A 123 1.92 5.11 -24.36
C PRO A 123 3.37 5.24 -24.81
N GLY A 124 3.87 4.23 -25.51
CA GLY A 124 5.27 4.18 -25.93
C GLY A 124 6.29 4.12 -24.77
N GLY A 125 5.84 3.91 -23.53
CA GLY A 125 6.69 3.84 -22.34
C GLY A 125 7.36 5.17 -21.96
N THR A 126 6.81 6.29 -22.43
CA THR A 126 7.34 7.65 -22.20
C THR A 126 6.23 8.60 -21.79
N GLY A 127 6.58 9.79 -21.29
CA GLY A 127 5.62 10.82 -20.89
C GLY A 127 5.42 10.90 -19.37
N PRO A 128 4.45 11.71 -18.93
CA PRO A 128 4.22 11.96 -17.51
C PRO A 128 3.87 10.68 -16.76
N ASP A 129 4.04 10.71 -15.43
CA ASP A 129 3.77 9.62 -14.48
C ASP A 129 2.25 9.33 -14.35
N THR A 130 1.54 9.16 -15.47
CA THR A 130 0.09 8.94 -15.53
C THR A 130 -0.24 7.55 -16.01
N ALA A 131 -1.09 6.86 -15.24
CA ALA A 131 -1.60 5.55 -15.59
C ALA A 131 -2.63 5.61 -16.73
N ASN A 132 -2.35 4.95 -17.86
CA ASN A 132 -3.22 4.98 -19.05
C ASN A 132 -3.76 3.58 -19.42
N LEU A 133 -2.93 2.53 -19.36
CA LEU A 133 -3.40 1.15 -19.49
C LEU A 133 -4.26 0.76 -18.27
N THR A 134 -5.50 0.35 -18.52
CA THR A 134 -6.39 -0.22 -17.51
C THR A 134 -6.38 -1.75 -17.59
N ILE A 135 -6.25 -2.40 -16.45
CA ILE A 135 -6.33 -3.86 -16.30
C ILE A 135 -7.35 -4.15 -15.21
N GLU A 136 -8.45 -4.81 -15.57
CA GLU A 136 -9.64 -4.90 -14.72
C GLU A 136 -10.23 -6.30 -14.68
N ASN A 137 -10.17 -6.95 -13.51
CA ASN A 137 -10.90 -8.18 -13.26
C ASN A 137 -12.29 -7.85 -12.70
N THR A 138 -13.31 -8.11 -13.50
CA THR A 138 -14.72 -7.78 -13.20
C THR A 138 -15.43 -8.83 -12.33
N ALA A 139 -14.74 -9.89 -11.93
CA ALA A 139 -15.31 -10.89 -11.02
C ALA A 139 -15.61 -10.27 -9.64
N THR A 140 -16.86 -10.39 -9.19
CA THR A 140 -17.34 -10.07 -7.84
C THR A 140 -17.50 -11.39 -7.08
N ASP A 141 -17.15 -11.47 -5.79
CA ASP A 141 -17.36 -12.67 -4.94
C ASP A 141 -16.54 -13.93 -5.28
N SER A 142 -15.26 -13.77 -5.66
CA SER A 142 -14.40 -14.91 -6.01
C SER A 142 -13.02 -14.84 -5.36
N ILE A 143 -12.62 -15.93 -4.72
CA ILE A 143 -11.28 -16.10 -4.13
C ILE A 143 -10.24 -16.11 -5.26
N ASN A 144 -9.07 -15.49 -5.04
CA ASN A 144 -7.97 -15.39 -6.02
C ASN A 144 -8.29 -14.64 -7.33
N ALA A 145 -9.44 -13.95 -7.45
CA ALA A 145 -9.78 -13.12 -8.61
C ALA A 145 -9.05 -11.76 -8.58
N GLY A 146 -7.73 -11.79 -8.47
CA GLY A 146 -6.88 -10.59 -8.52
C GLY A 146 -6.70 -10.06 -9.94
N VAL A 147 -5.76 -9.14 -10.10
CA VAL A 147 -5.42 -8.59 -11.43
C VAL A 147 -4.07 -9.11 -11.89
N ILE A 148 -3.02 -8.92 -11.07
CA ILE A 148 -1.65 -9.28 -11.43
C ILE A 148 -1.00 -10.09 -10.31
N VAL A 149 -0.36 -11.20 -10.67
CA VAL A 149 0.43 -12.02 -9.74
C VAL A 149 1.84 -12.24 -10.27
N LEU A 150 2.83 -11.93 -9.43
CA LEU A 150 4.23 -12.30 -9.61
C LEU A 150 4.52 -13.47 -8.68
N ARG A 151 4.93 -14.62 -9.22
CA ARG A 151 5.10 -15.85 -8.43
C ARG A 151 6.20 -16.74 -8.97
N SER A 152 6.43 -17.82 -8.22
CA SER A 152 7.29 -18.94 -8.62
C SER A 152 8.72 -18.57 -8.97
N GLY A 153 9.26 -17.49 -8.41
CA GLY A 153 10.65 -17.07 -8.66
C GLY A 153 10.76 -15.77 -9.43
N ALA A 154 9.63 -15.14 -9.79
CA ALA A 154 9.61 -13.92 -10.56
C ALA A 154 10.44 -12.82 -9.87
N ALA A 155 11.48 -12.33 -10.56
CA ALA A 155 12.41 -11.35 -10.03
C ALA A 155 12.76 -10.21 -10.99
N ASN A 156 13.10 -9.05 -10.45
CA ASN A 156 13.51 -7.87 -11.23
C ASN A 156 12.44 -7.41 -12.24
N ASN A 157 11.16 -7.62 -11.92
CA ASN A 157 10.04 -7.18 -12.75
C ASN A 157 9.50 -5.83 -12.31
N ASN A 158 8.97 -5.08 -13.26
CA ASN A 158 8.40 -3.77 -13.02
C ASN A 158 6.93 -3.74 -13.45
N ILE A 159 6.05 -3.39 -12.52
CA ILE A 159 4.65 -3.05 -12.79
C ILE A 159 4.52 -1.55 -12.58
N GLN A 160 4.32 -0.78 -13.65
CA GLN A 160 4.41 0.66 -13.56
C GLN A 160 3.34 1.40 -14.36
N TYR A 161 2.83 2.48 -13.75
CA TYR A 161 1.90 3.41 -14.40
C TYR A 161 0.69 2.72 -15.04
N ILE A 162 0.10 1.73 -14.35
CA ILE A 162 -1.14 1.09 -14.77
C ILE A 162 -2.29 1.49 -13.85
N LYS A 163 -3.52 1.39 -14.36
CA LYS A 163 -4.73 1.39 -13.55
C LYS A 163 -5.17 -0.06 -13.37
N SER A 164 -5.05 -0.59 -12.15
CA SER A 164 -5.36 -1.98 -11.81
C SER A 164 -6.64 -2.03 -10.98
N ILE A 165 -7.66 -2.77 -11.41
CA ILE A 165 -8.98 -2.77 -10.77
C ILE A 165 -9.41 -4.21 -10.46
N ALA A 166 -9.67 -4.49 -9.18
CA ALA A 166 -10.23 -5.75 -8.71
C ALA A 166 -11.59 -5.49 -8.04
N HIS A 167 -12.64 -6.16 -8.50
CA HIS A 167 -13.99 -6.02 -7.94
C HIS A 167 -14.29 -7.02 -6.83
N SER A 168 -13.54 -8.13 -6.73
CA SER A 168 -13.69 -9.11 -5.65
C SER A 168 -12.98 -8.64 -4.39
N ASP A 169 -13.67 -8.70 -3.26
CA ASP A 169 -13.19 -8.35 -1.92
C ASP A 169 -13.05 -9.56 -0.98
N THR A 170 -13.20 -10.78 -1.51
CA THR A 170 -13.20 -12.02 -0.73
C THR A 170 -11.89 -12.79 -0.92
N ALA A 171 -10.96 -12.70 0.03
CA ALA A 171 -9.64 -13.35 -0.01
C ALA A 171 -8.83 -13.04 -1.27
N VAL A 172 -8.93 -11.80 -1.75
CA VAL A 172 -8.30 -11.32 -2.99
C VAL A 172 -7.24 -10.26 -2.73
N TYR A 173 -6.18 -10.30 -3.52
CA TYR A 173 -5.27 -9.18 -3.73
C TYR A 173 -5.53 -8.58 -5.11
N ASN A 174 -5.39 -7.27 -5.29
CA ASN A 174 -5.43 -6.69 -6.63
C ASN A 174 -4.08 -6.96 -7.35
N ILE A 175 -2.97 -6.51 -6.78
CA ILE A 175 -1.61 -6.88 -7.24
C ILE A 175 -0.90 -7.68 -6.15
N CYS A 176 -0.24 -8.79 -6.52
CA CYS A 176 0.47 -9.64 -5.58
C CYS A 176 1.88 -10.01 -6.04
N VAL A 177 2.82 -9.96 -5.11
CA VAL A 177 4.16 -10.56 -5.22
C VAL A 177 4.24 -11.69 -4.21
N GLY A 178 4.41 -12.93 -4.67
CA GLY A 178 4.43 -14.12 -3.83
C GLY A 178 3.41 -15.17 -4.25
N GLY A 179 2.17 -14.75 -4.53
CA GLY A 179 1.09 -15.62 -4.98
C GLY A 179 0.84 -16.83 -4.06
N ILE A 180 0.88 -18.02 -4.66
CA ILE A 180 0.72 -19.32 -3.98
C ILE A 180 2.07 -19.79 -3.40
N PRO A 181 2.06 -20.64 -2.34
CA PRO A 181 3.28 -21.25 -1.81
C PRO A 181 4.19 -21.80 -2.89
N SER A 182 5.47 -21.41 -2.83
CA SER A 182 6.51 -21.77 -3.79
C SER A 182 7.80 -22.15 -3.07
N THR A 183 8.65 -22.94 -3.72
CA THR A 183 10.02 -23.24 -3.30
C THR A 183 11.03 -22.18 -3.74
N THR A 184 10.59 -21.19 -4.51
CA THR A 184 11.39 -20.09 -5.05
C THR A 184 10.90 -18.74 -4.52
N ASN A 185 11.84 -17.81 -4.32
CA ASN A 185 11.55 -16.49 -3.79
C ASN A 185 11.29 -15.46 -4.90
N ASN A 186 10.49 -14.44 -4.61
CA ASN A 186 10.14 -13.40 -5.57
C ASN A 186 10.84 -12.11 -5.15
N ASN A 187 11.92 -11.75 -5.85
CA ASN A 187 12.85 -10.73 -5.38
C ASN A 187 12.92 -9.51 -6.30
N SER A 188 13.25 -8.35 -5.74
CA SER A 188 13.60 -7.17 -6.51
C SER A 188 12.50 -6.72 -7.49
N ASN A 189 11.24 -7.02 -7.19
CA ASN A 189 10.11 -6.56 -8.00
C ASN A 189 9.69 -5.16 -7.56
N VAL A 190 9.29 -4.35 -8.54
CA VAL A 190 8.92 -2.95 -8.36
C VAL A 190 7.48 -2.74 -8.81
N ILE A 191 6.66 -2.17 -7.93
CA ILE A 191 5.34 -1.65 -8.27
C ILE A 191 5.39 -0.14 -8.10
N THR A 192 5.22 0.65 -9.17
CA THR A 192 5.40 2.10 -9.07
C THR A 192 4.46 2.94 -9.93
N GLY A 193 3.99 4.08 -9.38
CA GLY A 193 3.16 5.02 -10.13
C GLY A 193 1.79 4.46 -10.54
N CYS A 194 1.35 3.36 -9.93
CA CYS A 194 0.10 2.68 -10.28
C CYS A 194 -1.10 3.28 -9.53
N ASN A 195 -2.26 3.25 -10.18
CA ASN A 195 -3.56 3.43 -9.53
C ASN A 195 -4.15 2.04 -9.27
N VAL A 196 -4.22 1.62 -8.01
CA VAL A 196 -4.71 0.30 -7.59
C VAL A 196 -6.03 0.48 -6.87
N ILE A 197 -7.09 -0.10 -7.42
CA ILE A 197 -8.49 0.11 -6.99
C ILE A 197 -9.11 -1.21 -6.57
N GLY A 198 -9.69 -1.25 -5.37
CA GLY A 198 -10.40 -2.44 -4.92
C GLY A 198 -9.50 -3.62 -4.55
N GLY A 199 -10.12 -4.78 -4.41
CA GLY A 199 -9.53 -5.96 -3.78
C GLY A 199 -9.74 -5.98 -2.26
N GLU A 200 -9.67 -7.16 -1.63
CA GLU A 200 -9.57 -7.23 -0.16
C GLU A 200 -8.30 -6.54 0.32
N THR A 201 -7.21 -6.82 -0.39
CA THR A 201 -5.93 -6.14 -0.28
C THR A 201 -5.57 -5.48 -1.60
N GLY A 202 -5.26 -4.17 -1.61
CA GLY A 202 -4.81 -3.49 -2.81
C GLY A 202 -3.50 -4.08 -3.35
N ILE A 203 -2.43 -4.00 -2.57
CA ILE A 203 -1.14 -4.60 -2.92
C ILE A 203 -0.67 -5.56 -1.83
N TYR A 204 -0.38 -6.79 -2.22
CA TYR A 204 0.02 -7.86 -1.31
C TYR A 204 1.45 -8.34 -1.60
N LEU A 205 2.31 -8.26 -0.59
CA LEU A 205 3.64 -8.84 -0.62
C LEU A 205 3.67 -10.06 0.28
N ARG A 206 4.18 -11.18 -0.24
CA ARG A 206 4.26 -12.44 0.49
C ARG A 206 5.55 -13.19 0.20
N GLY A 207 6.23 -13.60 1.27
CA GLY A 207 7.24 -14.67 1.24
C GLY A 207 6.70 -15.96 1.85
N PHE A 208 7.55 -16.99 1.87
CA PHE A 208 7.24 -18.27 2.49
C PHE A 208 8.35 -18.67 3.46
N ASP A 209 7.99 -19.47 4.47
CA ASP A 209 8.96 -19.98 5.42
C ASP A 209 10.05 -20.81 4.71
N GLY A 210 11.30 -20.60 5.10
CA GLY A 210 12.47 -21.14 4.40
C GLY A 210 12.76 -20.55 3.00
N VAL A 211 11.86 -19.73 2.45
CA VAL A 211 11.96 -19.13 1.10
C VAL A 211 11.59 -17.63 1.15
N PRO A 212 12.40 -16.81 1.85
CA PRO A 212 12.07 -15.41 2.02
C PRO A 212 12.16 -14.63 0.70
N SER A 213 11.18 -13.77 0.47
CA SER A 213 11.16 -12.83 -0.67
C SER A 213 11.72 -11.49 -0.24
N SER A 214 12.51 -10.84 -1.10
CA SER A 214 13.37 -9.73 -0.68
C SER A 214 13.52 -8.60 -1.69
N ASN A 215 13.87 -7.42 -1.20
CA ASN A 215 14.16 -6.23 -2.03
C ASN A 215 12.99 -5.78 -2.92
N ASN A 216 11.75 -6.14 -2.56
CA ASN A 216 10.57 -5.68 -3.29
C ASN A 216 10.22 -4.25 -2.88
N SER A 217 9.74 -3.46 -3.84
CA SER A 217 9.39 -2.05 -3.59
C SER A 217 8.03 -1.67 -4.14
N ILE A 218 7.32 -0.83 -3.37
CA ILE A 218 6.05 -0.21 -3.76
C ILE A 218 6.22 1.29 -3.57
N SER A 219 6.12 2.06 -4.66
CA SER A 219 6.32 3.50 -4.56
C SER A 219 5.48 4.37 -5.48
N LYS A 220 5.13 5.58 -5.03
CA LYS A 220 4.34 6.56 -5.82
C LYS A 220 2.99 6.01 -6.30
N CYS A 221 2.47 4.96 -5.67
CA CYS A 221 1.17 4.39 -6.04
C CYS A 221 0.05 5.12 -5.31
N LYS A 222 -1.10 5.20 -5.97
CA LYS A 222 -2.39 5.50 -5.34
C LYS A 222 -3.11 4.18 -5.12
N VAL A 223 -3.37 3.82 -3.87
CA VAL A 223 -4.06 2.58 -3.51
C VAL A 223 -5.35 2.94 -2.78
N TYR A 224 -6.50 2.65 -3.39
CA TYR A 224 -7.76 3.13 -2.88
C TYR A 224 -8.94 2.19 -3.06
N ASP A 225 -9.98 2.43 -2.27
CA ASP A 225 -11.24 1.69 -2.24
C ASP A 225 -11.06 0.17 -2.04
N PHE A 226 -10.05 -0.22 -1.27
CA PHE A 226 -9.81 -1.61 -0.85
C PHE A 226 -10.73 -2.00 0.31
N ALA A 227 -10.99 -3.30 0.49
CA ALA A 227 -11.88 -3.73 1.57
C ALA A 227 -11.19 -3.77 2.94
N ILE A 228 -9.99 -4.36 3.05
CA ILE A 228 -9.32 -4.57 4.34
C ILE A 228 -7.97 -3.85 4.40
N ASN A 229 -7.05 -4.15 3.48
CA ASN A 229 -5.70 -3.59 3.54
C ASN A 229 -5.36 -2.80 2.27
N GLY A 230 -4.81 -1.60 2.41
CA GLY A 230 -4.27 -0.88 1.26
C GLY A 230 -3.04 -1.63 0.74
N ILE A 231 -2.01 -1.70 1.58
CA ILE A 231 -0.81 -2.48 1.32
C ILE A 231 -0.60 -3.45 2.48
N LYS A 232 -0.41 -4.73 2.18
CA LYS A 232 -0.11 -5.74 3.19
C LYS A 232 1.18 -6.47 2.87
N GLN A 233 2.08 -6.46 3.84
CA GLN A 233 3.26 -7.29 3.90
C GLN A 233 2.95 -8.50 4.77
N PHE A 234 3.13 -9.72 4.26
CA PHE A 234 2.80 -10.94 4.98
C PHE A 234 3.84 -12.05 4.82
N SER A 235 4.42 -12.49 5.94
CA SER A 235 5.33 -13.65 6.04
C SER A 235 6.65 -13.53 5.28
N SER A 236 7.76 -13.77 5.99
CA SER A 236 9.07 -14.10 5.41
C SER A 236 9.53 -13.13 4.32
N LEU A 237 9.41 -11.83 4.59
CA LEU A 237 9.84 -10.77 3.69
C LEU A 237 11.07 -10.06 4.24
N SER A 238 11.96 -9.59 3.38
CA SER A 238 13.12 -8.82 3.82
C SER A 238 13.47 -7.67 2.90
N ASN A 239 14.05 -6.62 3.47
CA ASN A 239 14.53 -5.47 2.71
C ASN A 239 13.43 -4.81 1.85
N THR A 240 12.17 -4.82 2.33
CA THR A 240 11.03 -4.25 1.62
C THR A 240 11.00 -2.74 1.78
N THR A 241 10.66 -2.03 0.70
CA THR A 241 10.44 -0.57 0.74
C THR A 241 9.02 -0.23 0.29
N ILE A 242 8.24 0.42 1.15
CA ILE A 242 6.92 0.99 0.85
C ILE A 242 7.01 2.49 1.08
N GLU A 243 7.09 3.27 -0.01
CA GLU A 243 7.32 4.70 0.11
C GLU A 243 6.57 5.61 -0.85
N LYS A 244 6.27 6.83 -0.43
CA LYS A 244 5.65 7.86 -1.28
C LYS A 244 4.29 7.44 -1.85
N ASN A 245 3.57 6.53 -1.21
CA ASN A 245 2.26 6.08 -1.66
C ASN A 245 1.14 6.94 -1.05
N GLU A 246 0.04 7.09 -1.77
CA GLU A 246 -1.22 7.63 -1.25
C GLU A 246 -2.20 6.47 -1.04
N ILE A 247 -2.74 6.33 0.17
CA ILE A 247 -3.62 5.22 0.55
C ILE A 247 -4.89 5.81 1.18
N PHE A 248 -6.03 5.66 0.51
CA PHE A 248 -7.26 6.36 0.91
C PHE A 248 -8.52 5.68 0.38
N HIS A 249 -9.70 6.07 0.86
CA HIS A 249 -10.96 5.74 0.18
C HIS A 249 -11.61 6.99 -0.40
N THR A 250 -12.21 6.86 -1.58
CA THR A 250 -13.03 7.90 -2.22
C THR A 250 -14.42 8.00 -1.57
N GLY A 251 -14.87 6.92 -0.92
CA GLY A 251 -16.11 6.86 -0.15
C GLY A 251 -16.15 5.64 0.78
N PRO A 252 -17.24 5.44 1.55
CA PRO A 252 -17.37 4.30 2.46
C PRO A 252 -17.41 2.93 1.73
N VAL A 253 -16.58 1.97 2.15
CA VAL A 253 -16.58 0.58 1.62
C VAL A 253 -17.42 -0.35 2.52
N SER A 254 -18.16 -1.30 1.94
CA SER A 254 -19.23 -2.04 2.65
C SER A 254 -18.85 -3.36 3.32
N HIS A 255 -17.62 -3.85 3.16
CA HIS A 255 -17.30 -5.26 3.46
C HIS A 255 -16.26 -5.47 4.58
N SER A 256 -15.98 -4.45 5.38
CA SER A 256 -14.84 -4.49 6.31
C SER A 256 -15.23 -4.43 7.78
N ILE A 257 -14.66 -5.33 8.58
CA ILE A 257 -14.55 -5.21 10.05
C ILE A 257 -13.19 -4.60 10.47
N ALA A 258 -12.27 -4.41 9.52
CA ALA A 258 -10.94 -3.87 9.77
C ALA A 258 -10.40 -3.19 8.52
N ILE A 259 -10.23 -1.87 8.55
CA ILE A 259 -9.58 -1.12 7.47
C ILE A 259 -8.19 -0.72 7.94
N VAL A 260 -7.17 -1.08 7.17
CA VAL A 260 -5.76 -0.83 7.48
C VAL A 260 -5.08 -0.23 6.27
N GLY A 261 -4.45 0.93 6.42
CA GLY A 261 -3.66 1.53 5.33
C GLY A 261 -2.47 0.64 4.95
N ILE A 262 -1.56 0.41 5.88
CA ILE A 262 -0.41 -0.49 5.74
C ILE A 262 -0.42 -1.54 6.84
N ASN A 263 -0.45 -2.82 6.47
CA ASN A 263 -0.40 -3.93 7.40
C ASN A 263 0.94 -4.67 7.28
N ILE A 264 1.70 -4.67 8.36
CA ILE A 264 2.99 -5.33 8.50
C ILE A 264 2.77 -6.56 9.37
N SER A 265 2.60 -7.72 8.72
CA SER A 265 2.27 -8.97 9.39
C SER A 265 3.36 -10.02 9.18
N TYR A 266 3.70 -10.72 10.26
CA TYR A 266 4.40 -12.03 10.26
C TYR A 266 5.80 -12.04 9.58
N GLN A 267 6.82 -12.28 10.40
CA GLN A 267 8.21 -12.57 10.10
C GLN A 267 8.86 -11.71 8.99
N PRO A 268 8.77 -10.37 9.03
CA PRO A 268 9.78 -9.58 8.34
C PRO A 268 11.18 -9.91 8.88
N SER A 269 12.20 -9.66 8.07
CA SER A 269 13.62 -9.72 8.43
C SER A 269 14.42 -8.65 7.67
N GLY A 270 15.68 -8.43 8.03
CA GLY A 270 16.49 -7.37 7.43
C GLY A 270 15.92 -5.97 7.72
N THR A 271 16.19 -5.01 6.83
CA THR A 271 15.80 -3.60 7.05
C THR A 271 14.64 -3.19 6.14
N ASN A 272 13.48 -2.92 6.72
CA ASN A 272 12.26 -2.60 5.99
C ASN A 272 11.86 -1.13 6.23
N TYR A 273 11.48 -0.45 5.15
CA TYR A 273 11.17 0.97 5.15
C TYR A 273 9.71 1.22 4.81
N TYR A 274 9.01 1.97 5.67
CA TYR A 274 7.63 2.43 5.47
C TYR A 274 7.64 3.95 5.62
N ARG A 275 7.91 4.66 4.52
CA ARG A 275 8.23 6.08 4.62
C ARG A 275 7.57 7.00 3.61
N LYS A 276 7.28 8.23 4.00
CA LYS A 276 6.69 9.24 3.11
C LYS A 276 5.33 8.86 2.53
N ASN A 277 4.61 7.93 3.16
CA ASN A 277 3.27 7.55 2.72
C ASN A 277 2.24 8.54 3.30
N LYS A 278 1.19 8.81 2.52
CA LYS A 278 0.03 9.58 2.93
C LYS A 278 -1.15 8.60 3.07
N ILE A 279 -1.65 8.42 4.28
CA ILE A 279 -2.79 7.54 4.58
C ILE A 279 -3.91 8.41 5.12
N TYR A 280 -5.04 8.47 4.42
CA TYR A 280 -6.14 9.38 4.79
C TYR A 280 -7.51 8.86 4.37
N ASP A 281 -8.58 9.41 4.94
CA ASP A 281 -9.97 9.15 4.52
C ASP A 281 -10.35 7.66 4.42
N LEU A 282 -9.80 6.82 5.30
CA LEU A 282 -10.20 5.42 5.44
C LEU A 282 -11.63 5.35 6.00
N GLN A 283 -12.55 4.79 5.21
CA GLN A 283 -14.00 4.86 5.44
C GLN A 283 -14.69 3.52 5.24
N SER A 284 -15.58 3.14 6.16
CA SER A 284 -16.44 1.95 6.10
C SER A 284 -17.91 2.34 6.15
N SER A 285 -18.74 1.68 5.35
CA SER A 285 -20.21 1.65 5.49
C SER A 285 -20.69 0.39 6.21
N SER A 286 -19.77 -0.50 6.63
CA SER A 286 -20.10 -1.68 7.43
C SER A 286 -20.82 -1.31 8.71
N THR A 287 -21.89 -2.04 9.02
CA THR A 287 -22.62 -1.98 10.31
C THR A 287 -22.21 -3.13 11.23
N ALA A 288 -21.12 -3.82 10.91
CA ALA A 288 -20.64 -4.92 11.72
C ALA A 288 -20.07 -4.40 13.03
N VAL A 289 -20.48 -5.01 14.14
CA VAL A 289 -19.95 -4.68 15.47
C VAL A 289 -18.46 -5.01 15.51
N GLY A 290 -17.66 -4.06 15.99
CA GLY A 290 -16.23 -4.28 16.20
C GLY A 290 -15.33 -3.77 15.08
N LEU A 291 -15.82 -2.87 14.22
CA LEU A 291 -15.03 -2.23 13.18
C LEU A 291 -13.77 -1.58 13.79
N THR A 292 -12.62 -1.81 13.14
CA THR A 292 -11.36 -1.14 13.45
C THR A 292 -10.83 -0.39 12.25
N VAL A 293 -10.22 0.77 12.47
CA VAL A 293 -9.59 1.58 11.41
C VAL A 293 -8.18 1.94 11.84
N LYS A 294 -7.19 1.60 11.00
CA LYS A 294 -5.78 1.76 11.34
C LYS A 294 -4.97 2.35 10.19
N GLY A 295 -4.02 3.22 10.50
CA GLY A 295 -3.11 3.77 9.51
C GLY A 295 -2.04 2.76 9.15
N ILE A 296 -1.11 2.53 10.09
CA ILE A 296 -0.07 1.51 10.00
C ILE A 296 -0.26 0.54 11.16
N LEU A 297 -0.36 -0.75 10.84
CA LEU A 297 -0.50 -1.83 11.81
C LEU A 297 0.71 -2.74 11.71
N LEU A 298 1.39 -2.97 12.83
CA LEU A 298 2.38 -4.03 12.99
C LEU A 298 1.80 -5.15 13.85
N THR A 299 1.68 -6.36 13.30
CA THR A 299 1.13 -7.53 14.00
C THR A 299 1.92 -8.80 13.78
N GLY A 300 1.78 -9.73 14.73
CA GLY A 300 2.36 -11.07 14.66
C GLY A 300 3.84 -11.13 15.06
N ASN A 301 4.41 -12.30 14.90
CA ASN A 301 5.82 -12.57 15.19
C ASN A 301 6.70 -11.79 14.22
N VAL A 302 7.46 -10.78 14.66
CA VAL A 302 8.48 -10.11 13.84
C VAL A 302 9.82 -10.82 14.03
N GLY A 303 10.48 -11.25 12.95
CA GLY A 303 11.67 -12.09 13.06
C GLY A 303 12.78 -11.42 13.85
N PHE A 304 13.57 -12.23 14.56
CA PHE A 304 14.79 -11.80 15.26
C PHE A 304 15.71 -11.05 14.28
N LEU A 305 16.28 -9.90 14.70
CA LEU A 305 17.16 -9.02 13.90
C LEU A 305 16.49 -8.27 12.73
N THR A 306 15.19 -7.97 12.84
CA THR A 306 14.53 -7.07 11.88
C THR A 306 14.70 -5.62 12.30
N ASP A 307 15.07 -4.75 11.36
CA ASP A 307 14.95 -3.30 11.48
C ASP A 307 13.67 -2.84 10.76
N LEU A 308 12.73 -2.27 11.50
CA LEU A 308 11.51 -1.66 10.94
C LEU A 308 11.59 -0.15 11.11
N GLN A 309 11.65 0.58 10.00
CA GLN A 309 11.66 2.03 10.00
C GLN A 309 10.36 2.60 9.45
N ILE A 310 9.58 3.24 10.32
CA ILE A 310 8.34 3.96 9.99
C ILE A 310 8.65 5.45 10.08
N SER A 311 8.79 6.14 8.95
CA SER A 311 9.21 7.54 8.98
C SER A 311 8.60 8.49 7.97
N ASN A 312 8.50 9.77 8.30
CA ASN A 312 7.97 10.81 7.41
C ASN A 312 6.56 10.51 6.87
N ASN A 313 5.73 9.71 7.56
CA ASN A 313 4.38 9.43 7.07
C ASN A 313 3.39 10.47 7.56
N PHE A 314 2.40 10.80 6.72
CA PHE A 314 1.20 11.51 7.12
C PHE A 314 0.07 10.50 7.27
N ILE A 315 -0.52 10.42 8.45
CA ILE A 315 -1.61 9.50 8.75
C ILE A 315 -2.77 10.32 9.33
N SER A 316 -3.87 10.42 8.59
CA SER A 316 -5.07 11.13 9.01
C SER A 316 -6.30 10.24 9.00
N LEU A 317 -6.80 9.91 10.19
CA LEU A 317 -8.02 9.12 10.37
C LEU A 317 -9.11 10.00 10.97
N ALA A 318 -9.60 10.94 10.17
CA ALA A 318 -10.54 11.97 10.60
C ALA A 318 -12.03 11.57 10.54
N LYS A 319 -12.32 10.38 10.01
CA LYS A 319 -13.68 9.93 9.71
C LYS A 319 -14.32 9.22 10.89
N ASP A 320 -15.62 9.42 11.07
CA ASP A 320 -16.37 8.85 12.18
C ASP A 320 -16.41 7.32 12.11
N ASN A 321 -16.73 6.77 10.92
CA ASN A 321 -16.92 5.35 10.67
C ASN A 321 -17.96 4.72 11.61
N ASN A 322 -19.14 4.37 11.08
CA ASN A 322 -20.21 3.77 11.88
C ASN A 322 -19.69 2.53 12.63
N ASP A 323 -20.07 2.41 13.90
CA ASP A 323 -19.72 1.27 14.77
C ASP A 323 -18.21 1.02 14.96
N VAL A 324 -17.34 1.97 14.61
CA VAL A 324 -15.91 1.85 14.89
C VAL A 324 -15.65 1.78 16.39
N ILE A 325 -14.96 0.74 16.83
CA ILE A 325 -14.55 0.57 18.23
C ILE A 325 -13.10 1.00 18.45
N THR A 326 -12.27 0.97 17.41
CA THR A 326 -10.83 1.26 17.53
C THR A 326 -10.36 2.05 16.33
N THR A 327 -9.80 3.24 16.57
CA THR A 327 -9.15 4.05 15.55
C THR A 327 -7.70 4.33 15.96
N ILE A 328 -6.73 3.78 15.23
CA ILE A 328 -5.32 3.91 15.59
C ILE A 328 -4.47 4.40 14.41
N GLY A 329 -3.68 5.45 14.59
CA GLY A 329 -2.77 5.91 13.55
C GLY A 329 -1.64 4.92 13.28
N ILE A 330 -0.82 4.65 14.29
CA ILE A 330 0.26 3.64 14.26
C ILE A 330 0.06 2.67 15.43
N GLU A 331 -0.15 1.39 15.13
CA GLU A 331 -0.23 0.33 16.14
C GLU A 331 0.96 -0.60 16.07
N LEU A 332 1.63 -0.80 17.21
CA LEU A 332 2.81 -1.62 17.39
C LEU A 332 2.46 -2.83 18.28
N ASN A 333 2.01 -3.92 17.66
CA ASN A 333 1.39 -5.07 18.34
C ASN A 333 2.00 -6.45 17.93
N GLY A 334 3.32 -6.53 17.80
CA GLY A 334 4.05 -7.77 17.46
C GLY A 334 4.57 -8.59 18.66
N SER A 335 4.52 -9.92 18.61
CA SER A 335 4.87 -10.81 19.73
C SER A 335 6.36 -11.17 19.85
N GLU A 336 7.20 -10.77 18.91
CA GLU A 336 8.65 -11.06 18.89
C GLU A 336 9.53 -9.80 18.91
N ILE A 337 10.83 -10.03 19.03
CA ILE A 337 11.85 -9.02 19.29
C ILE A 337 12.41 -8.46 17.96
N ALA A 338 12.08 -7.22 17.64
CA ALA A 338 12.65 -6.47 16.51
C ALA A 338 13.22 -5.11 16.97
N ASN A 339 14.06 -4.49 16.14
CA ASN A 339 14.39 -3.09 16.23
C ASN A 339 13.31 -2.28 15.54
N LEU A 340 12.72 -1.32 16.26
CA LEU A 340 11.60 -0.53 15.80
C LEU A 340 11.93 0.95 15.92
N TYR A 341 11.92 1.61 14.76
CA TYR A 341 12.31 3.00 14.60
C TYR A 341 11.13 3.81 14.05
N VAL A 342 10.59 4.74 14.83
CA VAL A 342 9.43 5.55 14.46
C VAL A 342 9.82 7.03 14.51
N TYR A 343 9.97 7.67 13.35
CA TYR A 343 10.53 9.01 13.24
C TYR A 343 9.75 9.96 12.33
N TYR A 344 9.62 11.23 12.72
CA TYR A 344 9.12 12.27 11.83
C TYR A 344 7.72 12.01 11.25
N ASN A 345 6.91 11.18 11.90
CA ASN A 345 5.54 10.95 11.46
C ASN A 345 4.63 12.05 12.01
N SER A 346 3.69 12.50 11.18
CA SER A 346 2.58 13.35 11.61
C SER A 346 1.30 12.53 11.56
N VAL A 347 0.64 12.42 12.71
CA VAL A 347 -0.54 11.58 12.86
C VAL A 347 -1.67 12.41 13.45
N PHE A 348 -2.80 12.43 12.75
CA PHE A 348 -4.03 13.07 13.18
C PHE A 348 -5.15 12.03 13.28
N ILE A 349 -5.76 11.92 14.45
CA ILE A 349 -6.96 11.10 14.65
C ILE A 349 -8.12 12.03 15.00
N GLY A 350 -9.20 11.95 14.22
CA GLY A 350 -10.37 12.81 14.35
C GLY A 350 -11.69 12.05 14.35
N GLY A 351 -12.77 12.82 14.20
CA GLY A 351 -14.13 12.30 14.20
C GLY A 351 -14.69 12.06 15.60
N THR A 352 -15.82 11.36 15.67
CA THR A 352 -16.51 11.00 16.91
C THR A 352 -16.72 9.50 16.96
N GLN A 353 -16.45 8.91 18.14
CA GLN A 353 -16.84 7.55 18.44
C GLN A 353 -18.19 7.53 19.15
N SER A 354 -19.17 6.83 18.58
CA SER A 354 -20.49 6.64 19.19
C SER A 354 -20.57 5.43 20.13
N THR A 355 -19.69 4.45 19.97
CA THR A 355 -19.67 3.19 20.75
C THR A 355 -18.71 3.27 21.95
N ILE A 356 -19.08 2.68 23.09
CA ILE A 356 -18.34 2.74 24.38
C ILE A 356 -17.40 1.53 24.52
N LEU A 357 -16.62 1.20 23.48
CA LEU A 357 -15.69 0.07 23.51
C LEU A 357 -14.44 0.38 22.70
N GLY A 358 -13.31 -0.23 23.07
CA GLY A 358 -12.05 -0.20 22.32
C GLY A 358 -11.09 0.92 22.72
N VAL A 359 -10.13 1.23 21.84
CA VAL A 359 -9.01 2.14 22.09
C VAL A 359 -8.81 3.08 20.90
N ASN A 360 -8.61 4.37 21.16
CA ASN A 360 -8.24 5.33 20.13
C ASN A 360 -6.88 5.95 20.45
N ALA A 361 -5.94 5.88 19.51
CA ALA A 361 -4.58 6.38 19.71
C ALA A 361 -3.98 6.93 18.40
N ALA A 362 -3.24 8.04 18.44
CA ALA A 362 -2.44 8.40 17.26
C ALA A 362 -1.26 7.42 17.13
N CYS A 363 -0.66 7.00 18.24
CA CYS A 363 0.30 5.89 18.26
C CYS A 363 0.16 5.04 19.53
N ILE A 364 0.29 3.72 19.41
CA ILE A 364 0.27 2.84 20.58
C ILE A 364 1.19 1.65 20.41
N LYS A 365 1.94 1.34 21.47
CA LYS A 365 2.56 0.03 21.68
C LYS A 365 1.85 -0.68 22.81
N ASN A 366 1.02 -1.68 22.46
CA ASN A 366 0.07 -2.32 23.37
C ASN A 366 0.45 -3.75 23.80
N ASN A 367 1.60 -4.26 23.36
CA ASN A 367 2.12 -5.56 23.78
C ASN A 367 3.18 -5.42 24.89
N THR A 368 3.37 -6.51 25.63
CA THR A 368 4.37 -6.61 26.70
C THR A 368 5.71 -7.16 26.22
N THR A 369 5.82 -7.59 24.95
CA THR A 369 7.09 -8.06 24.38
C THR A 369 8.07 -6.89 24.27
N ASN A 370 9.30 -7.13 24.74
CA ASN A 370 10.39 -6.17 24.63
C ASN A 370 10.93 -6.19 23.19
N ASN A 371 11.14 -5.01 22.60
CA ASN A 371 11.96 -4.85 21.41
C ASN A 371 13.45 -4.97 21.77
N ILE A 372 14.33 -5.29 20.81
CA ILE A 372 15.79 -5.14 21.02
C ILE A 372 16.09 -3.65 21.15
N ASP A 373 15.51 -2.85 20.25
CA ASP A 373 15.64 -1.40 20.18
C ASP A 373 14.25 -0.82 19.88
N LEU A 374 13.74 0.03 20.75
CA LEU A 374 12.54 0.83 20.50
C LEU A 374 12.90 2.29 20.59
N ASP A 375 13.01 2.90 19.41
CA ASP A 375 13.37 4.29 19.25
C ASP A 375 12.22 5.04 18.57
N VAL A 376 11.61 5.93 19.34
CA VAL A 376 10.46 6.73 18.90
C VAL A 376 10.78 8.18 19.18
N ARG A 377 11.10 8.93 18.12
CA ARG A 377 11.50 10.34 18.25
C ARG A 377 10.97 11.22 17.16
N ASN A 378 10.83 12.51 17.48
CA ASN A 378 10.45 13.54 16.53
C ASN A 378 9.12 13.18 15.84
N ASN A 379 8.09 12.76 16.56
CA ASN A 379 6.77 12.53 15.97
C ASN A 379 5.76 13.54 16.50
N LEU A 380 4.75 13.83 15.69
CA LEU A 380 3.60 14.65 16.05
C LEU A 380 2.38 13.76 16.16
N PHE A 381 1.89 13.57 17.37
CA PHE A 381 0.74 12.74 17.67
C PHE A 381 -0.41 13.62 18.13
N TYR A 382 -1.36 13.85 17.24
CA TYR A 382 -2.54 14.67 17.51
C TYR A 382 -3.81 13.80 17.58
N MET A 383 -4.53 13.97 18.67
CA MET A 383 -5.78 13.29 18.96
C MET A 383 -6.91 14.29 19.14
N GLY A 384 -7.65 14.51 18.04
CA GLY A 384 -8.83 15.36 17.97
C GLY A 384 -10.15 14.61 18.10
N ARG A 385 -10.13 13.27 18.07
CA ARG A 385 -11.33 12.44 18.14
C ARG A 385 -12.06 12.62 19.47
N GLN A 386 -13.39 12.59 19.44
CA GLN A 386 -14.25 12.61 20.64
C GLN A 386 -14.80 11.20 20.94
N GLY A 387 -15.11 10.87 22.20
CA GLY A 387 -15.57 9.53 22.60
C GLY A 387 -14.83 8.95 23.81
N PHE A 388 -14.47 7.66 23.77
CA PHE A 388 -13.94 6.90 24.91
C PHE A 388 -12.51 6.37 24.68
N ALA A 389 -11.77 6.16 25.77
CA ALA A 389 -10.42 5.58 25.78
C ALA A 389 -9.45 6.24 24.78
N ILE A 390 -9.34 7.57 24.88
CA ILE A 390 -8.66 8.41 23.89
C ILE A 390 -7.30 8.86 24.42
N MET A 391 -6.25 8.59 23.65
CA MET A 391 -4.89 9.04 23.93
C MET A 391 -4.19 9.58 22.69
N ALA A 392 -3.27 10.55 22.82
CA ALA A 392 -2.42 10.89 21.68
C ALA A 392 -1.40 9.77 21.45
N ALA A 393 -0.70 9.33 22.49
CA ALA A 393 0.08 8.10 22.44
C ALA A 393 -0.03 7.22 23.69
N GLY A 394 0.31 5.94 23.54
CA GLY A 394 0.37 5.00 24.67
C GLY A 394 1.51 4.01 24.60
N TRP A 395 2.25 3.89 25.70
CA TRP A 395 3.44 3.05 25.83
C TRP A 395 3.26 2.05 26.97
N TYR A 396 2.75 0.85 26.67
CA TYR A 396 2.41 -0.16 27.68
C TYR A 396 3.50 -1.14 28.15
N PRO A 397 4.68 -1.32 27.51
CA PRO A 397 5.63 -2.34 27.94
C PRO A 397 6.40 -1.97 29.22
N THR A 398 7.11 -2.94 29.79
CA THR A 398 8.01 -2.75 30.92
C THR A 398 9.24 -1.93 30.51
N LEU A 399 9.80 -1.17 31.46
CA LEU A 399 10.85 -0.14 31.25
C LEU A 399 12.10 -0.63 30.50
N SER A 400 12.40 -1.93 30.51
CA SER A 400 13.57 -2.53 29.84
C SER A 400 13.48 -2.54 28.31
N SER A 401 12.35 -2.11 27.73
CA SER A 401 12.10 -2.16 26.27
C SER A 401 12.48 -0.89 25.52
N PHE A 402 12.79 0.21 26.23
CA PHE A 402 12.97 1.53 25.63
C PHE A 402 14.43 1.90 25.55
N SER A 403 14.94 2.05 24.33
CA SER A 403 16.29 2.55 24.04
C SER A 403 16.30 4.08 23.88
N SER A 404 15.28 4.66 23.21
CA SER A 404 15.14 6.11 23.07
C SER A 404 13.71 6.54 22.70
N VAL A 405 12.85 6.78 23.69
CA VAL A 405 11.56 7.45 23.43
C VAL A 405 11.68 8.90 23.89
N ASN A 406 11.70 9.86 22.96
CA ASN A 406 11.92 11.28 23.30
C ASN A 406 11.57 12.25 22.17
N ARG A 407 11.48 13.56 22.44
CA ARG A 407 11.25 14.61 21.42
C ARG A 407 10.00 14.37 20.56
N ASN A 408 8.98 13.77 21.14
CA ASN A 408 7.68 13.65 20.51
C ASN A 408 6.76 14.75 21.06
N ASP A 409 5.77 15.14 20.28
CA ASP A 409 4.70 16.00 20.75
C ASP A 409 3.40 15.21 20.80
N TYR A 410 2.69 15.32 21.93
CA TYR A 410 1.48 14.58 22.22
C TYR A 410 0.36 15.54 22.57
N HIS A 411 -0.59 15.72 21.66
CA HIS A 411 -1.72 16.62 21.86
C HIS A 411 -3.04 15.88 21.83
N ASN A 412 -3.86 16.08 22.86
CA ASN A 412 -5.20 15.54 22.94
C ASN A 412 -6.21 16.63 23.32
N THR A 413 -7.23 16.82 22.47
CA THR A 413 -8.31 17.80 22.70
C THR A 413 -9.60 17.19 23.25
N SER A 414 -9.65 15.87 23.43
CA SER A 414 -10.85 15.17 23.89
C SER A 414 -11.09 15.35 25.38
N ALA A 415 -12.37 15.55 25.76
CA ALA A 415 -12.73 15.63 27.16
C ALA A 415 -12.48 14.28 27.85
N GLY A 416 -11.64 14.28 28.90
CA GLY A 416 -11.28 13.06 29.63
C GLY A 416 -10.25 12.17 28.95
N GLY A 417 -9.68 12.59 27.81
CA GLY A 417 -8.54 11.92 27.18
C GLY A 417 -7.21 12.28 27.83
N SER A 418 -6.18 11.49 27.54
CA SER A 418 -4.80 11.73 27.98
C SER A 418 -3.90 12.16 26.84
N ASN A 419 -2.93 13.04 27.08
CA ASN A 419 -1.90 13.33 26.07
C ASN A 419 -1.04 12.08 25.85
N SER A 420 -0.60 11.42 26.93
CA SER A 420 0.16 10.18 26.82
C SER A 420 -0.20 9.18 27.93
N ILE A 421 0.09 7.90 27.67
CA ILE A 421 0.10 6.82 28.66
C ILE A 421 1.52 6.29 28.78
N TRP A 422 2.01 6.20 30.01
CA TRP A 422 3.25 5.48 30.32
C TRP A 422 2.92 4.29 31.21
N GLN A 423 3.26 3.09 30.73
CA GLN A 423 2.86 1.80 31.29
C GLN A 423 1.34 1.70 31.38
N THR A 424 0.77 1.91 32.56
CA THR A 424 -0.67 1.84 32.83
C THR A 424 -1.26 3.17 33.27
N THR A 425 -0.44 4.21 33.44
CA THR A 425 -0.87 5.50 33.98
C THR A 425 -1.08 6.51 32.84
N GLN A 426 -2.22 7.20 32.91
CA GLN A 426 -2.59 8.28 31.98
C GLN A 426 -2.06 9.62 32.48
N TYR A 427 -1.56 10.44 31.54
CA TYR A 427 -1.00 11.75 31.85
C TYR A 427 -1.59 12.84 30.95
N THR A 428 -2.11 13.88 31.59
CA THR A 428 -2.48 15.16 30.97
C THR A 428 -1.50 16.27 31.38
N ASN A 429 -0.73 16.07 32.45
CA ASN A 429 0.29 17.01 32.93
C ASN A 429 1.69 16.58 32.48
N LEU A 430 2.37 17.49 31.76
CA LEU A 430 3.69 17.21 31.18
C LEU A 430 4.78 16.95 32.24
N ALA A 431 4.78 17.69 33.35
CA ALA A 431 5.80 17.53 34.39
C ALA A 431 5.68 16.15 35.07
N MET A 432 4.46 15.69 35.34
CA MET A 432 4.22 14.35 35.87
C MET A 432 4.61 13.25 34.88
N TYR A 433 4.29 13.44 33.60
CA TYR A 433 4.67 12.49 32.55
C TYR A 433 6.19 12.32 32.46
N ARG A 434 6.92 13.43 32.36
CA ARG A 434 8.39 13.43 32.27
C ARG A 434 9.06 12.81 33.50
N ALA A 435 8.47 13.00 34.69
CA ALA A 435 8.97 12.40 35.91
C ALA A 435 8.77 10.87 35.94
N ALA A 436 7.62 10.39 35.44
CA ALA A 436 7.32 8.97 35.38
C ALA A 436 8.11 8.23 34.28
N ALA A 437 8.43 8.91 33.20
CA ALA A 437 9.10 8.33 32.04
C ALA A 437 10.63 8.30 32.12
N ILE A 438 11.27 8.83 33.18
CA ILE A 438 12.74 8.90 33.32
C ILE A 438 13.42 7.55 33.03
N PRO A 439 14.47 7.51 32.20
CA PRO A 439 15.17 8.61 31.51
C PRO A 439 14.69 8.86 30.06
N ASN A 440 13.46 8.49 29.75
CA ASN A 440 12.80 8.74 28.47
C ASN A 440 11.86 9.96 28.56
N GLU A 441 11.58 10.60 27.42
CA GLU A 441 10.59 11.68 27.25
C GLU A 441 10.93 13.05 27.85
N GLN A 442 12.16 13.29 28.35
CA GLN A 442 12.53 14.57 28.98
C GLN A 442 12.44 15.77 28.04
N LEU A 443 12.45 15.54 26.73
CA LEU A 443 12.37 16.55 25.68
C LEU A 443 11.09 16.42 24.84
N SER A 444 10.11 15.65 25.29
CA SER A 444 8.79 15.55 24.67
C SER A 444 7.82 16.56 25.27
N TYR A 445 6.81 17.00 24.51
CA TYR A 445 5.90 18.08 24.89
C TYR A 445 4.44 17.69 24.71
N PHE A 446 3.55 18.46 25.34
CA PHE A 446 2.09 18.38 25.19
C PHE A 446 1.57 19.69 24.58
N ASP A 447 2.22 20.18 23.53
CA ASP A 447 1.87 21.43 22.88
C ASP A 447 0.71 21.25 21.89
N GLU A 448 0.05 22.33 21.50
CA GLU A 448 -0.97 22.30 20.45
C GLU A 448 -0.32 22.27 19.05
N ILE A 449 -0.87 21.43 18.17
CA ILE A 449 -0.39 21.24 16.81
C ILE A 449 -1.45 21.75 15.83
N PHE A 450 -1.05 22.64 14.95
CA PHE A 450 -1.90 23.17 13.88
C PHE A 450 -1.46 22.61 12.54
N PHE A 451 -2.38 21.89 11.89
CA PHE A 451 -2.21 21.39 10.52
C PHE A 451 -2.94 22.26 9.50
N VAL A 452 -2.46 22.28 8.26
CA VAL A 452 -3.11 23.01 7.15
C VAL A 452 -4.55 22.54 6.93
N SER A 453 -4.79 21.23 7.01
CA SER A 453 -6.12 20.64 7.02
C SER A 453 -6.10 19.24 7.64
N ASN A 454 -7.26 18.60 7.77
CA ASN A 454 -7.32 17.22 8.26
C ASN A 454 -6.61 16.24 7.32
N THR A 455 -6.51 16.47 6.01
CA THR A 455 -5.81 15.57 5.07
C THR A 455 -4.41 16.05 4.69
N ASN A 456 -4.09 17.31 4.98
CA ASN A 456 -2.78 17.90 4.75
C ASN A 456 -2.14 18.26 6.09
N LEU A 457 -1.29 17.34 6.58
CA LEU A 457 -0.66 17.45 7.91
C LEU A 457 0.64 18.27 7.90
N HIS A 458 0.84 19.13 6.91
CA HIS A 458 1.86 20.17 7.02
C HIS A 458 1.50 21.14 8.16
N LEU A 459 2.52 21.65 8.85
CA LEU A 459 2.34 22.59 9.94
C LEU A 459 1.85 23.95 9.44
N THR A 460 1.00 24.60 10.24
CA THR A 460 0.52 25.96 10.02
C THR A 460 0.50 26.75 11.34
N GLY A 461 0.10 28.02 11.29
CA GLY A 461 -0.14 28.84 12.48
C GLY A 461 1.06 28.91 13.42
N SER A 462 0.81 28.80 14.73
CA SER A 462 1.85 28.88 15.77
C SER A 462 2.73 27.64 15.88
N SER A 463 2.42 26.55 15.19
CA SER A 463 3.31 25.38 15.14
C SER A 463 4.54 25.64 14.27
N ILE A 464 4.43 26.53 13.27
CA ILE A 464 5.59 26.94 12.47
C ILE A 464 6.58 27.70 13.38
N GLY A 465 7.79 27.18 13.51
CA GLY A 465 8.85 27.80 14.31
C GLY A 465 8.84 27.46 15.80
N ASN A 466 7.83 26.74 16.31
CA ASN A 466 7.74 26.37 17.72
C ASN A 466 8.96 25.51 18.13
N ASN A 467 9.71 26.00 19.13
CA ASN A 467 10.91 25.34 19.67
C ASN A 467 10.63 24.00 20.34
N ASN A 468 9.45 23.86 20.96
CA ASN A 468 9.10 22.70 21.76
C ASN A 468 8.88 21.47 20.89
N ILE A 469 8.33 21.66 19.69
CA ILE A 469 8.08 20.57 18.75
C ILE A 469 9.26 20.35 17.78
N ARG A 470 10.47 20.82 18.08
CA ARG A 470 11.63 20.59 17.20
C ARG A 470 12.25 19.22 17.44
N GLY A 471 12.52 18.52 16.35
CA GLY A 471 13.23 17.25 16.38
C GLY A 471 14.74 17.37 16.56
N SER A 472 15.42 16.22 16.55
CA SER A 472 16.87 16.10 16.41
C SER A 472 17.24 15.30 15.17
N ALA A 473 18.31 15.66 14.46
CA ALA A 473 18.72 14.97 13.25
C ALA A 473 18.84 13.45 13.47
N ILE A 474 18.29 12.66 12.54
CA ILE A 474 18.36 11.20 12.57
C ILE A 474 19.22 10.77 11.38
N SER A 475 20.26 9.99 11.64
CA SER A 475 21.12 9.47 10.58
C SER A 475 20.30 8.68 9.56
N GLY A 476 20.54 8.93 8.27
CA GLY A 476 19.82 8.29 7.18
C GLY A 476 18.45 8.88 6.83
N ILE A 477 17.92 9.85 7.59
CA ILE A 477 16.70 10.59 7.24
C ILE A 477 17.05 12.08 7.07
N THR A 478 17.35 12.46 5.83
CA THR A 478 17.88 13.79 5.49
C THR A 478 16.84 14.74 4.91
N ASP A 479 15.67 14.23 4.53
CA ASP A 479 14.60 15.00 3.91
C ASP A 479 13.25 14.67 4.54
N ASP A 480 12.25 15.51 4.27
CA ASP A 480 10.88 15.36 4.78
C ASP A 480 9.97 14.56 3.82
N ILE A 481 8.66 14.64 4.05
CA ILE A 481 7.65 13.94 3.25
C ILE A 481 7.58 14.44 1.80
N ASP A 482 7.84 15.73 1.58
CA ASP A 482 7.80 16.37 0.26
C ASP A 482 9.15 16.25 -0.45
N GLY A 483 10.21 15.89 0.28
CA GLY A 483 11.57 15.71 -0.24
C GLY A 483 12.47 16.92 0.00
N ASP A 484 12.02 17.89 0.80
CA ASP A 484 12.82 19.04 1.18
C ASP A 484 13.86 18.64 2.23
N ILE A 485 15.07 19.19 2.11
CA ILE A 485 16.20 18.85 2.96
C ILE A 485 15.96 19.38 4.38
N ARG A 486 16.06 18.48 5.37
CA ARG A 486 15.97 18.83 6.80
C ARG A 486 17.20 19.62 7.24
N SER A 487 16.99 20.63 8.09
CA SER A 487 18.09 21.33 8.75
C SER A 487 18.83 20.39 9.71
N GLY A 488 20.16 20.37 9.65
CA GLY A 488 21.00 19.56 10.54
C GLY A 488 21.00 20.03 12.00
N SER A 489 20.62 21.29 12.28
CA SER A 489 20.63 21.88 13.63
C SER A 489 19.24 22.06 14.23
N SER A 490 18.19 22.06 13.41
CA SER A 490 16.79 22.18 13.82
C SER A 490 15.92 21.54 12.74
N PRO A 491 15.87 20.20 12.64
CA PRO A 491 15.02 19.53 11.66
C PRO A 491 13.56 19.80 12.05
N TYR A 492 12.98 20.81 11.42
CA TYR A 492 11.54 20.98 11.35
C TYR A 492 10.95 19.90 10.46
N PHE A 493 9.69 19.57 10.74
CA PHE A 493 8.94 18.50 10.13
C PHE A 493 8.76 18.63 8.64
#